data_AF-A0A661MSY5-F1
#
_entry.id   AF-A0A661MSY5-F1
#
_cell.length_a   1.000
_cell.length_b   1.000
_cell.length_c   1.000
_cell.angle_alpha   90.00
_cell.angle_beta   90.00
_cell.angle_gamma   90.00
#
_symmetry.space_group_name_H-M   'P 1'
#
loop_
_entity.id
_entity.type
_entity.pdbx_description
1 polymer ?
#
loop_
_entity_poly.entity_id
_entity_poly.type
_entity_poly.pdbx_seq_one_letter_code
_entity_poly.pdbx_strand_id
1 'polypeptide(L)'
;MALLAISCGGAPPAALDAREAPPPPEAVAAARAPLGAEAVRADLPRSSATRIVSSRDEEEFGGPQYGFGWWMSLDGQLIALYRFEGDVTPTFGQHGEADREPLLQVFDLRTNNIQHYDEFIAADPRARMAVFRESDHLWLLQYDSTTREDLTVRFADVEGDGNACMAARQVSFGALGDYVGWIRRNPDRAVVEEVGQAGSRNAFDVQTPRGRLWRIGVPSLNGWVLMQDIPRDTNRDRSIDWPGQDTSCVCLWCERFASSSGFHGWTGDAYKSFLAGPEGRIEVEGDVIPLGNSTYGDLENHIIRRAGGDTYALPEGCESVSFVHGVPMAIASCDGPSVLVSPETDGVMPLTDAVHLNAISTPARDGEGHHWISALVGTGDDQRLARLRIEDGRLEVGPRATVMAAARHYSGWMMFQTPSGVAALHVGEGRVRELEVPGVTGVESLFATIGRGGFIALSPSTGYAFRTPEKPYLTTSEGCALQPANSDGPLEQGPWRVRCPQED
;
A
#
# COMPACT_ATOMS: atom_id res chain seq x y z
N MET A 1 15.25 -5.01 -49.01
CA MET A 1 16.38 -4.08 -48.76
C MET A 1 16.95 -4.45 -47.41
N ALA A 2 17.84 -5.43 -47.40
CA ALA A 2 19.29 -5.26 -47.22
C ALA A 2 19.65 -5.07 -45.73
N LEU A 3 19.89 -6.22 -45.08
CA LEU A 3 20.63 -6.34 -43.82
C LEU A 3 22.04 -5.76 -44.00
N LEU A 4 22.48 -4.92 -43.06
CA LEU A 4 23.90 -4.62 -42.85
C LEU A 4 24.31 -5.18 -41.48
N ALA A 5 25.16 -6.20 -41.53
CA ALA A 5 25.91 -6.69 -40.38
C ALA A 5 27.18 -5.85 -40.23
N ILE A 6 27.40 -5.29 -39.04
CA ILE A 6 28.67 -4.66 -38.65
C ILE A 6 29.38 -5.62 -37.72
N SER A 7 30.52 -6.14 -38.19
CA SER A 7 31.49 -6.93 -37.45
C SER A 7 32.45 -5.98 -36.72
N CYS A 8 32.49 -6.05 -35.39
CA CYS A 8 33.53 -5.41 -34.58
C CYS A 8 34.46 -6.50 -34.03
N GLY A 9 35.64 -6.63 -34.62
CA GLY A 9 36.73 -7.43 -34.07
C GLY A 9 37.39 -6.68 -32.90
N GLY A 10 37.20 -7.17 -31.68
CA GLY A 10 37.89 -6.73 -30.48
C GLY A 10 38.97 -7.75 -30.09
N ALA A 11 40.19 -7.27 -29.83
CA ALA A 11 41.27 -8.07 -29.29
C ALA A 11 40.93 -8.61 -27.89
N PRO A 12 41.42 -9.80 -27.50
CA PRO A 12 41.20 -10.33 -26.17
C PRO A 12 41.89 -9.44 -25.11
N PRO A 13 41.27 -9.20 -23.94
CA PRO A 13 41.91 -8.48 -22.86
C PRO A 13 43.07 -9.31 -22.29
N ALA A 14 44.15 -8.62 -21.91
CA ALA A 14 45.28 -9.19 -21.21
C ALA A 14 44.83 -9.84 -19.89
N ALA A 15 45.33 -11.05 -19.62
CA ALA A 15 45.10 -11.76 -18.37
C ALA A 15 45.57 -10.91 -17.20
N LEU A 16 44.63 -10.48 -16.36
CA LEU A 16 44.91 -9.94 -15.04
C LEU A 16 45.33 -11.09 -14.12
N ASP A 17 46.47 -10.92 -13.44
CA ASP A 17 46.99 -11.84 -12.44
C ASP A 17 45.91 -12.18 -11.40
N ALA A 18 45.53 -13.46 -11.38
CA ALA A 18 44.65 -14.05 -10.38
C ALA A 18 45.36 -14.01 -9.02
N ARG A 19 45.09 -12.97 -8.23
CA ARG A 19 45.32 -13.04 -6.79
C ARG A 19 44.28 -14.02 -6.23
N GLU A 20 44.76 -15.08 -5.58
CA GLU A 20 43.93 -16.03 -4.85
C GLU A 20 42.96 -15.26 -3.94
N ALA A 21 41.67 -15.47 -4.15
CA ALA A 21 40.65 -15.01 -3.22
C ALA A 21 40.96 -15.63 -1.84
N PRO A 22 40.79 -14.89 -0.74
CA PRO A 22 40.89 -15.48 0.59
C PRO A 22 39.94 -16.68 0.67
N PRO A 23 40.34 -17.78 1.31
CA PRO A 23 39.45 -18.92 1.51
C PRO A 23 38.16 -18.42 2.17
N PRO A 24 36.99 -18.91 1.73
CA PRO A 24 35.73 -18.56 2.36
C PRO A 24 35.85 -18.84 3.87
N PRO A 25 35.32 -17.95 4.73
CA PRO A 25 35.33 -18.19 6.16
C PRO A 25 34.75 -19.60 6.41
N GLU A 26 35.47 -20.40 7.20
CA GLU A 26 34.99 -21.71 7.64
C GLU A 26 33.56 -21.53 8.15
N ALA A 27 32.60 -22.13 7.43
CA ALA A 27 31.21 -22.16 7.85
C ALA A 27 31.19 -22.89 9.19
N VAL A 28 31.16 -22.13 10.28
CA VAL A 28 30.74 -22.65 11.57
C VAL A 28 29.34 -23.17 11.31
N ALA A 29 29.22 -24.49 11.20
CA ALA A 29 27.95 -25.15 11.00
C ALA A 29 27.04 -24.74 12.17
N ALA A 30 26.21 -23.73 11.95
CA ALA A 30 25.09 -23.44 12.81
C ALA A 30 24.34 -24.75 12.92
N ALA A 31 24.22 -25.27 14.14
CA ALA A 31 23.45 -26.47 14.40
C ALA A 31 22.10 -26.31 13.69
N ARG A 32 21.79 -27.20 12.75
CA ARG A 32 20.43 -27.38 12.23
C ARG A 32 19.57 -27.83 13.41
N ALA A 33 19.09 -26.88 14.20
CA ALA A 33 17.94 -27.11 15.04
C ALA A 33 16.75 -27.22 14.08
N PRO A 34 16.02 -28.35 14.05
CA PRO A 34 14.78 -28.40 13.29
C PRO A 34 13.85 -27.31 13.81
N LEU A 35 13.40 -26.41 12.92
CA LEU A 35 12.30 -25.50 13.22
C LEU A 35 11.12 -26.36 13.64
N GLY A 36 10.70 -26.18 14.89
CA GLY A 36 9.84 -27.10 15.61
C GLY A 36 8.51 -27.26 14.91
N ALA A 37 8.11 -28.51 14.63
CA ALA A 37 6.78 -28.86 14.17
C ALA A 37 5.65 -28.34 15.09
N GLU A 38 5.96 -27.96 16.34
CA GLU A 38 5.04 -27.28 17.26
C GLU A 38 4.76 -25.81 16.91
N ALA A 39 5.70 -25.09 16.27
CA ALA A 39 5.50 -23.69 15.89
C ALA A 39 4.59 -23.51 14.66
N VAL A 40 4.29 -24.61 13.94
CA VAL A 40 3.74 -24.65 12.59
C VAL A 40 2.22 -24.84 12.56
N ARG A 41 1.65 -25.28 13.69
CA ARG A 41 0.21 -25.54 13.82
C ARG A 41 -0.37 -24.89 15.07
N ALA A 42 0.16 -23.73 15.43
CA ALA A 42 -0.62 -22.83 16.27
C ALA A 42 -1.81 -22.36 15.42
N ASP A 43 -2.90 -23.13 15.46
CA ASP A 43 -4.18 -22.63 15.01
C ASP A 43 -4.42 -21.33 15.79
N LEU A 44 -4.61 -20.24 15.05
CA LEU A 44 -4.87 -18.95 15.67
C LEU A 44 -6.06 -19.10 16.62
N PRO A 45 -5.96 -18.62 17.87
CA PRO A 45 -7.06 -18.74 18.81
C PRO A 45 -8.28 -18.05 18.20
N ARG A 46 -9.35 -18.83 18.02
CA ARG A 46 -10.67 -18.28 17.67
C ARG A 46 -11.05 -17.31 18.78
N SER A 47 -11.10 -16.03 18.45
CA SER A 47 -11.54 -15.02 19.41
C SER A 47 -13.06 -15.07 19.57
N SER A 48 -13.60 -14.32 20.54
CA SER A 48 -15.05 -14.29 20.82
C SER A 48 -15.88 -14.12 19.55
N ALA A 49 -17.00 -14.84 19.46
CA ALA A 49 -17.93 -14.74 18.34
C ALA A 49 -18.31 -13.28 18.05
N THR A 50 -18.29 -12.89 16.77
CA THR A 50 -18.75 -11.58 16.34
C THR A 50 -20.22 -11.42 16.70
N ARG A 51 -20.60 -10.30 17.32
CA ARG A 51 -21.98 -10.01 17.71
C ARG A 51 -22.62 -9.09 16.68
N ILE A 52 -23.85 -9.41 16.28
CA ILE A 52 -24.66 -8.48 15.52
C ILE A 52 -25.26 -7.49 16.51
N VAL A 53 -24.93 -6.20 16.35
CA VAL A 53 -25.37 -5.10 17.21
C VAL A 53 -26.25 -4.12 16.43
N SER A 54 -26.89 -3.21 17.16
CA SER A 54 -27.49 -2.03 16.56
C SER A 54 -26.40 -1.05 16.06
N SER A 55 -26.73 -0.23 15.07
CA SER A 55 -25.91 0.93 14.72
C SER A 55 -26.49 2.17 15.35
N ARG A 56 -25.66 3.16 15.66
CA ARG A 56 -26.15 4.48 16.01
C ARG A 56 -26.82 5.12 14.78
N ASP A 57 -27.99 5.72 14.98
CA ASP A 57 -28.60 6.58 13.96
C ASP A 57 -27.80 7.88 13.89
N GLU A 58 -27.29 8.23 12.71
CA GLU A 58 -26.47 9.41 12.50
C GLU A 58 -27.13 10.40 11.55
N GLU A 59 -26.75 11.67 11.75
CA GLU A 59 -27.23 12.78 10.96
C GLU A 59 -26.75 12.67 9.50
N GLU A 60 -27.63 13.01 8.59
CA GLU A 60 -27.30 13.14 7.18
C GLU A 60 -26.40 14.36 6.95
N PHE A 61 -25.36 14.20 6.16
CA PHE A 61 -24.46 15.29 5.77
C PHE A 61 -24.25 15.34 4.26
N GLY A 62 -23.68 16.44 3.77
CA GLY A 62 -23.38 16.63 2.36
C GLY A 62 -24.60 16.78 1.44
N GLY A 63 -25.84 16.70 1.92
CA GLY A 63 -27.04 16.96 1.11
C GLY A 63 -27.16 16.12 -0.18
N PRO A 64 -28.17 16.41 -1.04
CA PRO A 64 -28.49 15.58 -2.21
C PRO A 64 -27.60 15.91 -3.41
N GLN A 65 -26.29 15.68 -3.31
CA GLN A 65 -25.34 15.88 -4.40
C GLN A 65 -24.76 14.58 -4.91
N TYR A 66 -24.32 14.57 -6.16
CA TYR A 66 -23.50 13.49 -6.67
C TYR A 66 -22.07 13.63 -6.18
N GLY A 67 -21.44 12.51 -5.85
CA GLY A 67 -20.05 12.52 -5.41
C GLY A 67 -19.53 11.12 -5.16
N PHE A 68 -18.42 11.05 -4.45
CA PHE A 68 -17.88 9.80 -3.97
C PHE A 68 -16.98 9.94 -2.76
N GLY A 69 -16.96 8.91 -1.93
CA GLY A 69 -16.01 8.76 -0.84
C GLY A 69 -14.58 8.55 -1.34
N TRP A 70 -13.63 9.30 -0.79
CA TRP A 70 -12.21 9.09 -1.09
C TRP A 70 -11.46 8.49 0.10
N TRP A 71 -11.68 9.07 1.27
CA TRP A 71 -11.01 8.66 2.50
C TRP A 71 -11.94 8.91 3.69
N MET A 72 -11.81 8.07 4.72
CA MET A 72 -12.51 8.19 5.98
C MET A 72 -11.52 7.90 7.09
N SER A 73 -11.53 8.74 8.14
CA SER A 73 -10.67 8.52 9.31
C SER A 73 -11.00 7.22 10.02
N LEU A 74 -10.06 6.73 10.82
CA LEU A 74 -10.18 5.50 11.61
C LEU A 74 -11.50 5.40 12.38
N ASP A 75 -11.97 6.52 12.95
CA ASP A 75 -13.19 6.60 13.76
C ASP A 75 -14.41 7.14 13.00
N GLY A 76 -14.31 7.31 11.69
CA GLY A 76 -15.41 7.74 10.82
C GLY A 76 -15.81 9.21 10.94
N GLN A 77 -15.06 10.03 11.68
CA GLN A 77 -15.45 11.42 11.97
C GLN A 77 -14.93 12.44 10.95
N LEU A 78 -13.82 12.14 10.27
CA LEU A 78 -13.33 12.94 9.15
C LEU A 78 -13.56 12.18 7.84
N ILE A 79 -14.20 12.83 6.88
CA ILE A 79 -14.61 12.19 5.63
C ILE A 79 -14.23 13.09 4.47
N ALA A 80 -13.37 12.60 3.60
CA ALA A 80 -13.03 13.26 2.34
C ALA A 80 -13.96 12.75 1.25
N LEU A 81 -14.76 13.66 0.68
CA LEU A 81 -15.64 13.43 -0.47
C LEU A 81 -15.22 14.31 -1.64
N TYR A 82 -15.20 13.74 -2.84
CA TYR A 82 -15.26 14.53 -4.06
C TYR A 82 -16.73 14.74 -4.42
N ARG A 83 -17.19 15.99 -4.53
CA ARG A 83 -18.60 16.34 -4.77
C ARG A 83 -18.77 17.19 -6.02
N PHE A 84 -19.75 16.85 -6.84
CA PHE A 84 -20.12 17.64 -8.01
C PHE A 84 -21.16 18.69 -7.60
N GLU A 85 -20.92 19.94 -7.99
CA GLU A 85 -21.90 21.00 -7.75
C GLU A 85 -23.18 20.78 -8.56
N GLY A 86 -24.32 21.22 -8.01
CA GLY A 86 -25.65 21.07 -8.61
C GLY A 86 -26.32 19.71 -8.34
N ASP A 87 -27.50 19.53 -8.93
CA ASP A 87 -28.37 18.34 -8.80
C ASP A 87 -28.41 17.48 -10.08
N VAL A 88 -27.77 17.95 -11.15
CA VAL A 88 -27.70 17.24 -12.43
C VAL A 88 -26.68 16.11 -12.33
N THR A 89 -27.04 14.90 -12.74
CA THR A 89 -26.10 13.77 -12.79
C THR A 89 -24.88 14.12 -13.67
N PRO A 90 -23.64 14.01 -13.15
CA PRO A 90 -22.43 14.18 -13.94
C PRO A 90 -22.40 13.19 -15.10
N THR A 91 -21.86 13.62 -16.23
CA THR A 91 -21.59 12.73 -17.36
C THR A 91 -20.09 12.50 -17.49
N PHE A 92 -19.72 11.30 -17.93
CA PHE A 92 -18.33 10.89 -18.11
C PHE A 92 -18.07 10.49 -19.56
N GLY A 93 -16.94 10.96 -20.09
CA GLY A 93 -16.38 10.49 -21.35
C GLY A 93 -15.86 9.05 -21.25
N GLN A 94 -15.43 8.52 -22.39
CA GLN A 94 -14.93 7.13 -22.49
C GLN A 94 -13.73 6.88 -21.58
N HIS A 95 -12.95 7.92 -21.27
CA HIS A 95 -11.73 7.82 -20.48
C HIS A 95 -11.85 8.45 -19.10
N GLY A 96 -13.10 8.63 -18.63
CA GLY A 96 -13.41 9.13 -17.29
C GLY A 96 -13.40 10.66 -17.20
N GLU A 97 -13.35 11.38 -18.31
CA GLU A 97 -13.47 12.84 -18.32
C GLU A 97 -14.85 13.24 -17.79
N ALA A 98 -14.91 13.85 -16.61
CA ALA A 98 -16.16 14.42 -16.13
C ALA A 98 -16.51 15.68 -16.93
N ASP A 99 -17.79 15.91 -17.20
CA ASP A 99 -18.29 17.14 -17.83
C ASP A 99 -18.05 18.41 -16.98
N ARG A 100 -17.72 18.22 -15.70
CA ARG A 100 -17.31 19.24 -14.75
C ARG A 100 -16.45 18.64 -13.65
N GLU A 101 -15.54 19.44 -13.10
CA GLU A 101 -14.66 19.00 -12.01
C GLU A 101 -15.41 18.92 -10.67
N PRO A 102 -15.18 17.90 -9.83
CA PRO A 102 -15.67 17.85 -8.48
C PRO A 102 -14.86 18.79 -7.57
N LEU A 103 -15.43 19.12 -6.42
CA LEU A 103 -14.73 19.76 -5.31
C LEU A 103 -14.35 18.70 -4.28
N LEU A 104 -13.09 18.69 -3.84
CA LEU A 104 -12.69 17.90 -2.69
C LEU A 104 -13.08 18.61 -1.40
N GLN A 105 -13.90 17.95 -0.59
CA GLN A 105 -14.37 18.46 0.68
C GLN A 105 -14.10 17.47 1.80
N VAL A 106 -13.59 17.98 2.92
CA VAL A 106 -13.43 17.21 4.15
C VAL A 106 -14.50 17.66 5.14
N PHE A 107 -15.36 16.72 5.51
CA PHE A 107 -16.39 16.90 6.54
C PHE A 107 -15.81 16.47 7.89
N ASP A 108 -15.87 17.37 8.87
CA ASP A 108 -15.64 17.04 10.27
C ASP A 108 -16.98 16.95 10.98
N LEU A 109 -17.44 15.72 11.21
CA LEU A 109 -18.74 15.45 11.82
C LEU A 109 -18.79 15.85 13.30
N ARG A 110 -17.65 16.03 13.97
CA ARG A 110 -17.61 16.45 15.37
C ARG A 110 -17.93 17.91 15.52
N THR A 111 -17.45 18.73 14.58
CA THR A 111 -17.63 20.17 14.59
C THR A 111 -18.71 20.65 13.62
N ASN A 112 -19.25 19.74 12.81
CA ASN A 112 -20.13 20.02 11.68
C ASN A 112 -19.53 21.07 10.72
N ASN A 113 -18.20 20.99 10.55
CA ASN A 113 -17.45 21.90 9.69
C ASN A 113 -17.14 21.22 8.35
N ILE A 114 -17.10 22.02 7.28
CA ILE A 114 -16.76 21.57 5.94
C ILE A 114 -15.56 22.39 5.49
N GLN A 115 -14.48 21.69 5.15
CA GLN A 115 -13.27 22.29 4.62
C GLN A 115 -13.12 21.92 3.15
N HIS A 116 -12.59 22.84 2.36
CA HIS A 116 -12.33 22.65 0.94
C HIS A 116 -10.83 22.46 0.73
N TYR A 117 -10.48 21.51 -0.12
CA TYR A 117 -9.10 21.23 -0.50
C TYR A 117 -9.00 21.16 -2.02
N ASP A 118 -7.81 21.41 -2.54
CA ASP A 118 -7.55 21.30 -3.98
C ASP A 118 -7.24 19.86 -4.37
N GLU A 119 -6.61 19.09 -3.47
CA GLU A 119 -6.10 17.76 -3.78
C GLU A 119 -5.90 16.90 -2.52
N PHE A 120 -6.18 15.60 -2.63
CA PHE A 120 -5.76 14.60 -1.66
C PHE A 120 -4.37 14.10 -2.04
N ILE A 121 -3.42 14.18 -1.11
CA ILE A 121 -2.01 13.87 -1.39
C ILE A 121 -1.67 12.44 -1.00
N ALA A 122 -1.90 12.08 0.26
CA ALA A 122 -1.62 10.75 0.79
C ALA A 122 -2.41 10.49 2.08
N ALA A 123 -2.63 9.22 2.44
CA ALA A 123 -3.09 8.85 3.77
C ALA A 123 -2.20 7.75 4.35
N ASP A 124 -2.07 7.75 5.68
CA ASP A 124 -1.42 6.63 6.33
C ASP A 124 -2.33 5.39 6.21
N PRO A 125 -1.74 4.19 6.10
CA PRO A 125 -2.54 2.97 6.02
C PRO A 125 -3.52 2.82 7.19
N ARG A 126 -3.23 3.27 8.40
CA ARG A 126 -4.17 3.07 9.51
C ARG A 126 -5.33 4.07 9.54
N ALA A 127 -5.44 4.94 8.51
CA ALA A 127 -6.44 6.01 8.42
C ALA A 127 -6.46 6.94 9.64
N ARG A 128 -5.32 7.06 10.34
CA ARG A 128 -5.12 7.99 11.45
C ARG A 128 -4.77 9.38 10.94
N MET A 129 -4.24 9.48 9.73
CA MET A 129 -3.73 10.71 9.16
C MET A 129 -3.93 10.75 7.65
N ALA A 130 -4.13 11.96 7.15
CA ALA A 130 -4.15 12.24 5.72
C ALA A 130 -3.54 13.61 5.45
N VAL A 131 -2.93 13.75 4.27
CA VAL A 131 -2.35 14.99 3.78
C VAL A 131 -3.18 15.49 2.61
N PHE A 132 -3.51 16.77 2.67
CA PHE A 132 -4.29 17.47 1.64
C PHE A 132 -3.55 18.74 1.21
N ARG A 133 -3.75 19.16 -0.03
CA ARG A 133 -3.29 20.48 -0.51
C ARG A 133 -4.43 21.50 -0.43
N GLU A 134 -4.13 22.67 0.11
CA GLU A 134 -4.99 23.86 0.06
C GLU A 134 -4.11 25.04 -0.38
N SER A 135 -4.31 25.52 -1.60
CA SER A 135 -3.46 26.53 -2.24
C SER A 135 -1.96 26.15 -2.20
N ASP A 136 -1.14 26.92 -1.52
CA ASP A 136 0.30 26.72 -1.33
C ASP A 136 0.66 26.01 -0.02
N HIS A 137 -0.33 25.38 0.62
CA HIS A 137 -0.16 24.65 1.87
C HIS A 137 -0.40 23.15 1.73
N LEU A 138 0.42 22.35 2.43
CA LEU A 138 0.20 20.92 2.62
C LEU A 138 -0.21 20.67 4.07
N TRP A 139 -1.48 20.32 4.27
CA TRP A 139 -2.05 20.12 5.60
C TRP A 139 -2.06 18.64 5.96
N LEU A 140 -1.36 18.28 7.03
CA LEU A 140 -1.47 16.99 7.70
C LEU A 140 -2.60 17.05 8.74
N LEU A 141 -3.66 16.27 8.50
CA LEU A 141 -4.78 16.12 9.41
C LEU A 141 -4.59 14.83 10.19
N GLN A 142 -4.75 14.90 11.52
CA GLN A 142 -4.77 13.74 12.41
C GLN A 142 -6.21 13.49 12.84
N TYR A 143 -6.63 12.23 12.83
CA TYR A 143 -8.04 11.90 13.03
C TYR A 143 -8.59 12.32 14.38
N ASP A 144 -7.83 12.10 15.45
CA ASP A 144 -8.20 12.34 16.84
C ASP A 144 -7.98 13.79 17.29
N SER A 145 -7.54 14.65 16.37
CA SER A 145 -7.26 16.05 16.65
C SER A 145 -8.09 16.97 15.76
N THR A 146 -8.48 18.11 16.33
CA THR A 146 -9.02 19.24 15.56
C THR A 146 -7.90 20.13 15.01
N THR A 147 -6.64 19.85 15.36
CA THR A 147 -5.48 20.59 14.86
C THR A 147 -4.97 19.98 13.56
N ARG A 148 -4.75 20.82 12.55
CA ARG A 148 -4.00 20.48 11.33
C ARG A 148 -2.57 21.01 11.43
N GLU A 149 -1.59 20.23 10.96
CA GLU A 149 -0.19 20.65 10.84
C GLU A 149 0.10 21.11 9.42
N ASP A 150 0.78 22.24 9.26
CA ASP A 150 1.24 22.74 7.96
C ASP A 150 2.65 22.21 7.65
N LEU A 151 2.75 21.26 6.73
CA LEU A 151 4.03 20.71 6.28
C LEU A 151 4.83 21.72 5.44
N THR A 152 4.21 22.76 4.87
CA THR A 152 4.91 23.80 4.11
C THR A 152 5.79 24.66 5.03
N VAL A 153 5.42 24.85 6.30
CA VAL A 153 6.29 25.50 7.31
C VAL A 153 7.58 24.70 7.53
N ARG A 154 7.55 23.40 7.21
CA ARG A 154 8.69 22.49 7.22
C ARG A 154 9.32 22.31 5.83
N PHE A 155 9.05 23.28 4.95
CA PHE A 155 9.55 23.40 3.59
C PHE A 155 9.09 22.29 2.64
N ALA A 156 7.98 21.60 2.92
CA ALA A 156 7.43 20.63 1.99
C ALA A 156 7.09 21.28 0.64
N ASP A 157 7.42 20.59 -0.45
CA ASP A 157 7.13 21.03 -1.81
C ASP A 157 5.64 20.81 -2.10
N VAL A 158 4.95 21.88 -2.49
CA VAL A 158 3.49 21.87 -2.73
C VAL A 158 3.13 21.68 -4.20
N GLU A 159 4.10 21.83 -5.09
CA GLU A 159 3.89 21.86 -6.54
C GLU A 159 3.45 20.48 -7.05
N GLY A 160 2.31 20.38 -7.74
CA GLY A 160 1.90 19.16 -8.43
C GLY A 160 2.72 18.92 -9.70
N ASP A 161 2.80 17.67 -10.16
CA ASP A 161 3.41 17.31 -11.45
C ASP A 161 2.37 17.10 -12.57
N GLY A 162 1.08 17.19 -12.26
CA GLY A 162 -0.01 16.96 -13.21
C GLY A 162 -0.24 15.47 -13.55
N ASN A 163 0.44 14.53 -12.89
CA ASN A 163 0.24 13.10 -13.11
C ASN A 163 -0.93 12.57 -12.26
N ALA A 164 -2.15 12.68 -12.78
CA ALA A 164 -3.33 12.21 -12.07
C ALA A 164 -3.39 10.68 -11.87
N CYS A 165 -2.56 9.87 -12.57
CA CYS A 165 -2.57 8.40 -12.48
C CYS A 165 -1.53 7.81 -11.56
N MET A 166 -0.66 8.66 -11.04
CA MET A 166 0.29 8.26 -10.05
C MET A 166 -0.19 8.81 -8.72
N ALA A 167 0.34 8.28 -7.62
CA ALA A 167 0.18 8.93 -6.32
C ALA A 167 0.63 10.41 -6.42
N ALA A 168 0.25 11.25 -5.46
CA ALA A 168 0.86 12.56 -5.39
C ALA A 168 2.37 12.43 -5.13
N ARG A 169 3.19 13.29 -5.75
CA ARG A 169 4.67 13.16 -5.68
C ARG A 169 5.27 13.67 -4.37
N GLN A 170 4.54 14.52 -3.67
CA GLN A 170 5.03 15.39 -2.62
C GLN A 170 5.27 14.65 -1.31
N VAL A 171 4.37 13.73 -0.94
CA VAL A 171 4.34 13.06 0.36
C VAL A 171 3.97 11.59 0.19
N SER A 172 4.59 10.71 0.99
CA SER A 172 4.23 9.29 1.06
C SER A 172 4.31 8.78 2.51
N PHE A 173 3.42 7.86 2.87
CA PHE A 173 3.47 7.15 4.15
C PHE A 173 4.11 5.78 3.98
N GLY A 174 4.88 5.34 4.98
CA GLY A 174 5.42 3.99 5.02
C GLY A 174 4.32 2.93 5.06
N ALA A 175 4.64 1.69 4.69
CA ALA A 175 3.66 0.60 4.60
C ALA A 175 2.92 0.30 5.92
N LEU A 176 3.54 0.61 7.06
CA LEU A 176 2.91 0.53 8.37
C LEU A 176 2.25 1.85 8.83
N GLY A 177 2.54 2.99 8.20
CA GLY A 177 2.16 4.30 8.73
C GLY A 177 2.99 4.76 9.94
N ASP A 178 4.14 4.12 10.18
CA ASP A 178 5.13 4.56 11.18
C ASP A 178 6.04 5.68 10.65
N TYR A 179 6.16 5.78 9.33
CA TYR A 179 7.00 6.78 8.67
C TYR A 179 6.17 7.66 7.73
N VAL A 180 6.58 8.91 7.60
CA VAL A 180 6.11 9.85 6.58
C VAL A 180 7.33 10.46 5.89
N GLY A 181 7.33 10.43 4.56
CA GLY A 181 8.35 11.03 3.73
C GLY A 181 7.78 12.17 2.91
N TRP A 182 8.52 13.27 2.73
CA TRP A 182 8.15 14.36 1.84
C TRP A 182 9.34 14.99 1.12
N ILE A 183 9.07 15.58 -0.03
CA ILE A 183 10.05 16.38 -0.79
C ILE A 183 10.05 17.80 -0.22
N ARG A 184 11.24 18.38 -0.06
CA ARG A 184 11.46 19.76 0.34
C ARG A 184 11.91 20.62 -0.81
N ARG A 185 11.41 21.84 -0.85
CA ARG A 185 11.91 22.89 -1.73
C ARG A 185 13.00 23.69 -1.01
N ASN A 186 14.19 23.77 -1.61
CA ASN A 186 15.32 24.61 -1.18
C ASN A 186 15.96 24.26 0.20
N PRO A 187 17.04 23.44 0.23
CA PRO A 187 17.56 22.68 -0.90
C PRO A 187 16.57 21.60 -1.32
N ASP A 188 16.62 21.23 -2.60
CA ASP A 188 15.87 20.11 -3.14
C ASP A 188 16.35 18.81 -2.51
N ARG A 189 15.56 18.29 -1.56
CA ARG A 189 15.87 17.07 -0.80
C ARG A 189 14.60 16.36 -0.36
N ALA A 190 14.69 15.06 -0.11
CA ALA A 190 13.64 14.33 0.58
C ALA A 190 13.96 14.21 2.08
N VAL A 191 12.92 14.22 2.89
CA VAL A 191 12.96 13.94 4.34
C VAL A 191 12.08 12.73 4.60
N VAL A 192 12.54 11.78 5.40
CA VAL A 192 11.72 10.67 5.90
C VAL A 192 11.78 10.67 7.42
N GLU A 193 10.64 10.78 8.09
CA GLU A 193 10.57 10.85 9.55
C GLU A 193 9.61 9.83 10.14
N GLU A 194 9.86 9.44 11.39
CA GLU A 194 8.92 8.65 12.18
C GLU A 194 7.75 9.53 12.65
N VAL A 195 6.54 9.03 12.46
CA VAL A 195 5.30 9.70 12.83
C VAL A 195 5.22 9.87 14.35
N GLY A 196 4.84 11.06 14.82
CA GLY A 196 4.66 11.35 16.24
C GLY A 196 5.94 11.72 17.00
N GLN A 197 7.11 11.69 16.33
CA GLN A 197 8.38 12.13 16.89
C GLN A 197 8.98 13.25 16.03
N ALA A 198 8.45 14.46 16.13
CA ALA A 198 8.99 15.62 15.42
C ALA A 198 10.47 15.82 15.78
N GLY A 199 11.35 15.83 14.76
CA GLY A 199 12.79 15.93 14.96
C GLY A 199 13.48 14.62 15.38
N SER A 200 12.84 13.47 15.16
CA SER A 200 13.41 12.13 15.36
C SER A 200 14.77 11.99 14.65
N ARG A 201 15.70 11.28 15.31
CA ARG A 201 17.07 11.00 14.83
C ARG A 201 17.10 10.12 13.56
N ASN A 202 15.97 9.55 13.16
CA ASN A 202 15.86 8.70 11.97
C ASN A 202 15.50 9.49 10.71
N ALA A 203 15.49 10.83 10.78
CA ALA A 203 15.46 11.68 9.61
C ALA A 203 16.76 11.51 8.80
N PHE A 204 16.66 10.92 7.61
CA PHE A 204 17.73 11.02 6.62
C PHE A 204 17.28 11.95 5.50
N ASP A 205 18.25 12.73 5.02
CA ASP A 205 18.07 13.73 3.98
C ASP A 205 18.73 13.24 2.70
N VAL A 206 17.97 13.19 1.61
CA VAL A 206 18.49 12.75 0.32
C VAL A 206 18.56 13.92 -0.62
N GLN A 207 19.77 14.32 -1.01
CA GLN A 207 19.98 15.37 -2.00
C GLN A 207 20.19 14.77 -3.39
N THR A 208 19.64 15.42 -4.41
CA THR A 208 19.99 15.11 -5.80
C THR A 208 21.33 15.78 -6.13
N PRO A 209 22.33 15.05 -6.64
CA PRO A 209 23.61 15.67 -7.02
C PRO A 209 23.45 16.72 -8.12
N ARG A 210 22.45 16.53 -9.00
CA ARG A 210 22.06 17.40 -10.12
C ARG A 210 20.57 17.21 -10.42
N GLY A 211 19.93 18.23 -10.96
CA GLY A 211 18.54 18.14 -11.42
C GLY A 211 17.53 18.49 -10.34
N ARG A 212 16.39 17.78 -10.33
CA ARG A 212 15.29 17.98 -9.38
C ARG A 212 14.71 16.65 -8.90
N LEU A 213 14.38 16.52 -7.61
CA LEU A 213 13.58 15.43 -7.08
C LEU A 213 12.18 15.54 -7.64
N TRP A 214 11.72 14.44 -8.21
CA TRP A 214 10.38 14.35 -8.74
C TRP A 214 9.44 13.76 -7.71
N ARG A 215 9.73 12.54 -7.23
CA ARG A 215 8.78 11.73 -6.45
C ARG A 215 9.45 10.98 -5.31
N ILE A 216 8.72 10.89 -4.19
CA ILE A 216 9.01 9.99 -3.08
C ILE A 216 8.05 8.81 -3.07
N GLY A 217 8.60 7.60 -3.04
CA GLY A 217 7.87 6.34 -2.90
C GLY A 217 7.58 6.00 -1.44
N VAL A 218 7.07 4.79 -1.21
CA VAL A 218 6.72 4.29 0.14
C VAL A 218 8.01 3.96 0.92
N PRO A 219 8.25 4.61 2.08
CA PRO A 219 9.36 4.22 2.96
C PRO A 219 9.20 2.78 3.48
N SER A 220 10.29 2.01 3.46
CA SER A 220 10.36 0.66 4.02
C SER A 220 10.73 0.63 5.50
N LEU A 221 10.59 -0.55 6.13
CA LEU A 221 10.85 -0.75 7.55
C LEU A 221 12.32 -0.54 7.95
N ASN A 222 13.26 -0.73 7.01
CA ASN A 222 14.67 -0.43 7.22
C ASN A 222 15.04 1.02 6.84
N GLY A 223 14.05 1.88 6.62
CA GLY A 223 14.26 3.29 6.31
C GLY A 223 14.77 3.57 4.90
N TRP A 224 14.66 2.62 3.97
CA TRP A 224 14.95 2.89 2.56
C TRP A 224 13.69 3.35 1.83
N VAL A 225 13.87 4.13 0.78
CA VAL A 225 12.74 4.64 0.00
C VAL A 225 13.11 4.69 -1.47
N LEU A 226 12.17 4.26 -2.32
CA LEU A 226 12.27 4.47 -3.76
C LEU A 226 12.03 5.94 -4.06
N MET A 227 12.97 6.56 -4.74
CA MET A 227 12.92 7.96 -5.14
C MET A 227 13.04 8.03 -6.66
N GLN A 228 12.51 9.11 -7.24
CA GLN A 228 12.73 9.44 -8.64
C GLN A 228 13.23 10.87 -8.79
N ASP A 229 14.23 11.08 -9.63
CA ASP A 229 14.75 12.40 -9.98
C ASP A 229 14.78 12.64 -11.48
N ILE A 230 14.84 13.92 -11.85
CA ILE A 230 14.99 14.39 -13.22
C ILE A 230 16.38 14.99 -13.32
N PRO A 231 17.37 14.23 -13.81
CA PRO A 231 18.78 14.61 -13.66
C PRO A 231 19.19 15.81 -14.52
N ARG A 232 18.43 16.10 -15.58
CA ARG A 232 18.70 17.17 -16.55
C ARG A 232 17.49 17.40 -17.47
N ASP A 233 17.53 18.53 -18.16
CA ASP A 233 16.77 18.79 -19.38
C ASP A 233 17.18 17.77 -20.47
N THR A 234 16.29 16.81 -20.73
CA THR A 234 16.43 15.74 -21.73
C THR A 234 15.67 16.04 -23.01
N ASN A 235 14.63 16.88 -22.97
CA ASN A 235 13.85 17.29 -24.14
C ASN A 235 14.46 18.51 -24.88
N ARG A 236 15.45 19.17 -24.26
CA ARG A 236 16.23 20.34 -24.71
C ARG A 236 15.45 21.63 -24.85
N ASP A 237 14.40 21.83 -24.05
CA ASP A 237 13.61 23.06 -24.04
C ASP A 237 14.17 24.18 -23.15
N ARG A 238 15.29 23.92 -22.45
CA ARG A 238 16.01 24.80 -21.51
C ARG A 238 15.36 24.92 -20.13
N SER A 239 14.39 24.06 -19.82
CA SER A 239 13.76 23.88 -18.51
C SER A 239 14.00 22.45 -18.01
N ILE A 240 13.82 22.22 -16.72
CA ILE A 240 13.65 20.87 -16.17
C ILE A 240 12.17 20.74 -15.87
N ASP A 241 11.45 20.06 -16.74
CA ASP A 241 10.01 19.87 -16.65
C ASP A 241 9.66 18.54 -15.99
N TRP A 242 8.48 18.47 -15.38
CA TRP A 242 8.01 17.24 -14.78
C TRP A 242 7.75 16.18 -15.88
N PRO A 243 8.16 14.91 -15.66
CA PRO A 243 7.70 13.81 -16.49
C PRO A 243 6.18 13.73 -16.40
N GLY A 244 5.51 13.56 -17.54
CA GLY A 244 4.05 13.40 -17.63
C GLY A 244 3.69 12.07 -18.28
N GLN A 245 2.69 11.37 -17.77
CA GLN A 245 2.15 10.18 -18.45
C GLN A 245 1.32 10.59 -19.67
N ASP A 246 1.70 10.12 -20.85
CA ASP A 246 0.82 10.15 -22.02
C ASP A 246 -0.19 9.02 -21.87
N THR A 247 -1.39 9.38 -21.45
CA THR A 247 -2.47 8.45 -21.20
C THR A 247 -3.75 9.00 -21.81
N SER A 248 -4.60 8.10 -22.29
CA SER A 248 -5.96 8.49 -22.67
C SER A 248 -6.83 8.81 -21.45
N CYS A 249 -6.38 8.48 -20.24
CA CYS A 249 -7.21 8.39 -19.06
C CYS A 249 -7.08 9.58 -18.11
N VAL A 250 -8.20 10.11 -17.59
CA VAL A 250 -8.18 11.09 -16.50
C VAL A 250 -8.17 10.32 -15.18
N CYS A 251 -6.98 10.03 -14.69
CA CYS A 251 -6.77 8.87 -13.84
C CYS A 251 -7.34 8.86 -12.43
N LEU A 252 -7.72 10.02 -11.87
CA LEU A 252 -8.57 10.06 -10.69
C LEU A 252 -9.87 9.25 -10.90
N TRP A 253 -10.31 9.14 -12.15
CA TRP A 253 -11.56 8.52 -12.57
C TRP A 253 -11.40 7.15 -13.19
N CYS A 254 -10.17 6.69 -13.45
CA CYS A 254 -9.97 5.57 -14.37
C CYS A 254 -10.33 4.21 -13.80
N GLU A 255 -10.15 4.03 -12.49
CA GLU A 255 -10.60 2.81 -11.81
C GLU A 255 -12.10 2.86 -11.44
N ARG A 256 -12.79 3.96 -11.75
CA ARG A 256 -14.16 4.22 -11.28
C ARG A 256 -15.17 4.41 -12.41
N PHE A 257 -14.89 5.30 -13.36
CA PHE A 257 -15.81 5.75 -14.39
C PHE A 257 -15.31 5.52 -15.81
N ALA A 258 -13.99 5.37 -16.02
CA ALA A 258 -13.47 5.11 -17.35
C ALA A 258 -13.89 3.72 -17.84
N SER A 259 -14.37 3.66 -19.08
CA SER A 259 -14.67 2.39 -19.75
C SER A 259 -13.42 1.78 -20.40
N SER A 260 -12.41 2.61 -20.67
CA SER A 260 -11.12 2.17 -21.21
C SER A 260 -10.01 3.15 -20.82
N SER A 261 -8.86 2.60 -20.45
CA SER A 261 -7.62 3.33 -20.22
C SER A 261 -6.50 2.80 -21.11
N GLY A 262 -5.53 3.63 -21.45
CA GLY A 262 -4.37 3.26 -22.24
C GLY A 262 -3.19 4.15 -21.92
N PHE A 263 -2.03 3.53 -21.72
CA PHE A 263 -0.75 4.20 -21.53
C PHE A 263 0.02 4.20 -22.86
N HIS A 264 0.43 5.39 -23.30
CA HIS A 264 1.08 5.62 -24.59
C HIS A 264 2.55 6.06 -24.47
N GLY A 265 3.02 6.25 -23.24
CA GLY A 265 4.42 6.55 -22.94
C GLY A 265 4.58 7.70 -21.97
N TRP A 266 5.78 8.27 -21.96
CA TRP A 266 6.13 9.41 -21.12
C TRP A 266 6.37 10.66 -21.99
N THR A 267 5.98 11.81 -21.45
CA THR A 267 6.25 13.16 -21.95
C THR A 267 7.07 13.93 -20.93
N GLY A 268 7.54 15.13 -21.29
CA GLY A 268 8.42 15.92 -20.42
C GLY A 268 9.83 15.36 -20.38
N ASP A 269 10.56 15.65 -19.30
CA ASP A 269 11.91 15.13 -19.12
C ASP A 269 11.92 13.69 -18.62
N ALA A 270 12.93 12.93 -19.03
CA ALA A 270 13.13 11.58 -18.53
C ALA A 270 13.63 11.60 -17.08
N TYR A 271 13.04 10.75 -16.27
CA TYR A 271 13.42 10.54 -14.88
C TYR A 271 14.33 9.32 -14.72
N LYS A 272 14.93 9.19 -13.54
CA LYS A 272 15.61 7.99 -13.07
C LYS A 272 15.09 7.59 -11.71
N SER A 273 15.05 6.29 -11.48
CA SER A 273 14.75 5.71 -10.17
C SER A 273 16.04 5.48 -9.40
N PHE A 274 15.99 5.65 -8.09
CA PHE A 274 17.06 5.27 -7.18
C PHE A 274 16.48 4.94 -5.81
N LEU A 275 17.12 4.04 -5.09
CA LEU A 275 16.85 3.82 -3.68
C LEU A 275 17.71 4.77 -2.86
N ALA A 276 17.15 5.33 -1.80
CA ALA A 276 17.89 6.15 -0.85
C ALA A 276 17.58 5.73 0.59
N GLY A 277 18.59 5.79 1.43
CA GLY A 277 18.50 5.43 2.85
C GLY A 277 19.63 6.05 3.66
N PRO A 278 19.74 5.71 4.96
CA PRO A 278 20.74 6.29 5.86
C PRO A 278 22.19 6.11 5.41
N GLU A 279 22.48 5.04 4.66
CA GLU A 279 23.83 4.68 4.22
C GLU A 279 24.19 5.20 2.83
N GLY A 280 23.23 5.77 2.09
CA GLY A 280 23.50 6.38 0.78
C GLY A 280 22.39 6.17 -0.24
N ARG A 281 22.82 6.03 -1.50
CA ARG A 281 21.97 5.98 -2.69
C ARG A 281 22.40 4.85 -3.62
N ILE A 282 21.42 4.13 -4.19
CA ILE A 282 21.61 3.07 -5.18
C ILE A 282 20.81 3.41 -6.42
N GLU A 283 21.46 3.56 -7.57
CA GLU A 283 20.76 3.70 -8.86
C GLU A 283 20.06 2.38 -9.21
N VAL A 284 18.80 2.47 -9.63
CA VAL A 284 18.00 1.29 -10.00
C VAL A 284 17.26 1.54 -11.31
N GLU A 285 16.92 0.46 -11.99
CA GLU A 285 16.10 0.50 -13.20
C GLU A 285 14.73 -0.12 -12.91
N GLY A 286 13.68 0.45 -13.49
CA GLY A 286 12.31 -0.04 -13.36
C GLY A 286 11.67 0.19 -11.99
N ASP A 287 10.62 -0.59 -11.74
CA ASP A 287 9.88 -0.60 -10.49
C ASP A 287 10.52 -1.58 -9.50
N VAL A 288 11.01 -1.05 -8.38
CA VAL A 288 11.74 -1.83 -7.39
C VAL A 288 11.21 -1.63 -5.98
N ILE A 289 11.49 -2.60 -5.11
CA ILE A 289 11.23 -2.50 -3.66
C ILE A 289 12.55 -2.66 -2.91
N PRO A 290 12.91 -1.75 -1.98
CA PRO A 290 14.10 -1.92 -1.16
C PRO A 290 13.96 -3.15 -0.25
N LEU A 291 14.96 -4.04 -0.28
CA LEU A 291 15.03 -5.22 0.58
C LEU A 291 16.14 -5.10 1.63
N GLY A 292 17.08 -4.19 1.46
CA GLY A 292 18.23 -4.02 2.34
C GLY A 292 19.05 -2.79 1.97
N ASN A 293 20.24 -2.68 2.56
CA ASN A 293 21.15 -1.56 2.32
C ASN A 293 21.91 -1.69 1.00
N SER A 294 21.96 -2.90 0.45
CA SER A 294 22.63 -3.20 -0.81
C SER A 294 21.79 -4.10 -1.71
N THR A 295 20.51 -4.32 -1.39
CA THR A 295 19.64 -5.28 -2.06
C THR A 295 18.24 -4.74 -2.31
N TYR A 296 17.66 -5.13 -3.44
CA TYR A 296 16.32 -4.72 -3.85
C TYR A 296 15.63 -5.78 -4.72
N GLY A 297 14.30 -5.79 -4.67
CA GLY A 297 13.46 -6.62 -5.52
C GLY A 297 13.13 -5.86 -6.81
N ASP A 298 13.36 -6.49 -7.95
CA ASP A 298 12.95 -6.05 -9.29
C ASP A 298 11.57 -6.65 -9.57
N LEU A 299 10.54 -5.79 -9.57
CA LEU A 299 9.14 -6.24 -9.62
C LEU A 299 8.74 -6.77 -10.99
N GLU A 300 9.31 -6.21 -12.06
CA GLU A 300 9.02 -6.62 -13.43
C GLU A 300 9.59 -8.01 -13.71
N ASN A 301 10.84 -8.23 -13.29
CA ASN A 301 11.54 -9.48 -13.59
C ASN A 301 11.37 -10.55 -12.50
N HIS A 302 10.72 -10.22 -11.38
CA HIS A 302 10.57 -11.11 -10.23
C HIS A 302 11.91 -11.69 -9.77
N ILE A 303 12.93 -10.84 -9.59
CA ILE A 303 14.27 -11.23 -9.12
C ILE A 303 14.77 -10.29 -8.01
N ILE A 304 15.75 -10.75 -7.25
CA ILE A 304 16.46 -9.90 -6.29
C ILE A 304 17.79 -9.47 -6.91
N ARG A 305 18.11 -8.18 -6.82
CA ARG A 305 19.37 -7.60 -7.28
C ARG A 305 20.17 -7.02 -6.11
N ARG A 306 21.50 -7.02 -6.27
CA ARG A 306 22.44 -6.29 -5.43
C ARG A 306 22.77 -4.94 -6.06
N ALA A 307 23.17 -3.95 -5.27
CA ALA A 307 23.55 -2.61 -5.72
C ALA A 307 24.70 -2.60 -6.76
N GLY A 308 25.51 -3.67 -6.82
CA GLY A 308 26.54 -3.86 -7.85
C GLY A 308 26.02 -4.35 -9.21
N GLY A 309 24.72 -4.61 -9.34
CA GLY A 309 24.08 -5.12 -10.55
C GLY A 309 23.92 -6.65 -10.59
N ASP A 310 24.61 -7.38 -9.70
CA ASP A 310 24.52 -8.83 -9.61
C ASP A 310 23.12 -9.29 -9.18
N THR A 311 22.63 -10.34 -9.82
CA THR A 311 21.41 -11.03 -9.38
C THR A 311 21.72 -11.91 -8.18
N TYR A 312 20.92 -11.81 -7.12
CA TYR A 312 21.00 -12.73 -5.99
C TYR A 312 20.57 -14.12 -6.43
N ALA A 313 21.42 -15.12 -6.19
CA ALA A 313 21.10 -16.51 -6.50
C ALA A 313 20.09 -17.05 -5.48
N LEU A 314 18.88 -17.40 -5.95
CA LEU A 314 17.90 -18.06 -5.11
C LEU A 314 18.43 -19.43 -4.63
N PRO A 315 17.95 -19.94 -3.48
CA PRO A 315 18.28 -21.29 -3.03
C PRO A 315 17.94 -22.36 -4.06
N GLU A 316 18.68 -23.47 -4.04
CA GLU A 316 18.46 -24.59 -4.96
C GLU A 316 17.00 -25.08 -4.89
N GLY A 317 16.38 -25.27 -6.06
CA GLY A 317 14.98 -25.70 -6.19
C GLY A 317 13.96 -24.58 -6.06
N CYS A 318 14.37 -23.31 -5.91
CA CYS A 318 13.49 -22.15 -5.93
C CYS A 318 13.51 -21.44 -7.29
N GLU A 319 12.32 -21.20 -7.85
CA GLU A 319 12.17 -20.71 -9.24
C GLU A 319 11.63 -19.29 -9.34
N SER A 320 10.94 -18.80 -8.30
CA SER A 320 10.32 -17.48 -8.31
C SER A 320 10.41 -16.83 -6.95
N VAL A 321 10.27 -15.51 -6.92
CA VAL A 321 10.27 -14.72 -5.69
C VAL A 321 9.15 -13.69 -5.72
N SER A 322 8.55 -13.49 -4.55
CA SER A 322 7.49 -12.52 -4.31
C SER A 322 7.92 -11.55 -3.21
N PHE A 323 7.48 -10.30 -3.34
CA PHE A 323 7.88 -9.20 -2.47
C PHE A 323 6.68 -8.65 -1.70
N VAL A 324 6.94 -8.05 -0.54
CA VAL A 324 5.94 -7.27 0.21
C VAL A 324 6.46 -5.85 0.36
N HIS A 325 5.64 -4.87 -0.05
CA HIS A 325 6.02 -3.46 0.07
C HIS A 325 6.38 -3.10 1.51
N GLY A 326 7.54 -2.47 1.64
CA GLY A 326 8.09 -2.02 2.91
C GLY A 326 8.79 -3.10 3.74
N VAL A 327 8.75 -4.38 3.36
CA VAL A 327 9.38 -5.47 4.11
C VAL A 327 10.77 -5.76 3.54
N PRO A 328 11.83 -5.82 4.37
CA PRO A 328 13.21 -6.02 3.92
C PRO A 328 13.54 -7.50 3.63
N MET A 329 12.60 -8.24 3.05
CA MET A 329 12.73 -9.66 2.74
C MET A 329 11.83 -10.07 1.59
N ALA A 330 12.12 -11.23 1.03
CA ALA A 330 11.35 -11.81 -0.06
C ALA A 330 10.99 -13.27 0.23
N ILE A 331 9.90 -13.75 -0.35
CA ILE A 331 9.49 -15.15 -0.25
C ILE A 331 9.79 -15.82 -1.58
N ALA A 332 10.69 -16.80 -1.57
CA ALA A 332 10.96 -17.61 -2.75
C ALA A 332 10.09 -18.87 -2.74
N SER A 333 9.48 -19.16 -3.90
CA SER A 333 8.68 -20.37 -4.12
C SER A 333 9.57 -21.45 -4.72
N CYS A 334 9.47 -22.66 -4.17
CA CYS A 334 10.37 -23.77 -4.48
C CYS A 334 9.56 -25.04 -4.76
N ASP A 335 10.21 -26.10 -5.25
CA ASP A 335 9.58 -27.42 -5.50
C ASP A 335 8.97 -28.07 -4.25
N GLY A 336 9.28 -27.53 -3.07
CA GLY A 336 8.75 -27.94 -1.78
C GLY A 336 8.23 -26.74 -0.97
N PRO A 337 8.52 -26.68 0.34
CA PRO A 337 8.19 -25.52 1.14
C PRO A 337 8.86 -24.25 0.58
N SER A 338 8.16 -23.13 0.68
CA SER A 338 8.75 -21.82 0.36
C SER A 338 9.89 -21.50 1.32
N VAL A 339 10.72 -20.54 0.95
CA VAL A 339 11.78 -20.03 1.83
C VAL A 339 11.68 -18.52 1.96
N LEU A 340 11.90 -18.02 3.16
CA LEU A 340 12.04 -16.61 3.44
C LEU A 340 13.51 -16.23 3.26
N VAL A 341 13.76 -15.23 2.43
CA VAL A 341 15.08 -14.80 2.02
C VAL A 341 15.33 -13.40 2.56
N SER A 342 16.39 -13.26 3.34
CA SER A 342 16.99 -11.97 3.72
C SER A 342 18.23 -11.77 2.87
N PRO A 343 18.12 -11.15 1.69
CA PRO A 343 19.21 -11.09 0.74
C PRO A 343 20.39 -10.24 1.22
N GLU A 344 20.15 -9.30 2.13
CA GLU A 344 21.20 -8.47 2.73
C GLU A 344 22.18 -9.30 3.58
N THR A 345 21.66 -10.30 4.30
CA THR A 345 22.48 -11.14 5.19
C THR A 345 22.75 -12.52 4.60
N ASP A 346 22.39 -12.77 3.34
CA ASP A 346 22.34 -14.10 2.73
C ASP A 346 21.58 -15.13 3.61
N GLY A 347 20.60 -14.62 4.37
CA GLY A 347 19.79 -15.41 5.29
C GLY A 347 18.74 -16.18 4.51
N VAL A 348 18.73 -17.50 4.69
CA VAL A 348 17.70 -18.37 4.10
C VAL A 348 17.02 -19.14 5.22
N MET A 349 15.71 -19.01 5.27
CA MET A 349 14.90 -19.61 6.30
C MET A 349 13.81 -20.47 5.66
N PRO A 350 13.90 -21.81 5.80
CA PRO A 350 12.89 -22.67 5.25
C PRO A 350 11.57 -22.44 5.98
N LEU A 351 10.52 -22.20 5.21
CA LEU A 351 9.16 -22.23 5.72
C LEU A 351 8.68 -23.68 5.72
N THR A 352 7.57 -23.92 6.39
CA THR A 352 7.08 -25.29 6.59
C THR A 352 6.09 -25.73 5.53
N ASP A 353 5.54 -24.77 4.78
CA ASP A 353 4.54 -24.97 3.75
C ASP A 353 4.88 -24.13 2.52
N ALA A 354 4.24 -24.45 1.40
CA ALA A 354 4.19 -23.54 0.27
C ALA A 354 3.39 -22.31 0.68
N VAL A 355 4.04 -21.15 0.63
CA VAL A 355 3.48 -19.85 0.98
C VAL A 355 3.28 -19.04 -0.28
N HIS A 356 2.04 -18.64 -0.49
CA HIS A 356 1.65 -17.71 -1.55
C HIS A 356 1.34 -16.36 -0.93
N LEU A 357 2.05 -15.32 -1.38
CA LEU A 357 1.64 -13.95 -1.09
C LEU A 357 0.39 -13.63 -1.89
N ASN A 358 -0.57 -13.00 -1.23
CA ASN A 358 -1.67 -12.38 -1.97
C ASN A 358 -1.17 -11.04 -2.54
N ALA A 359 -1.76 -10.56 -3.63
CA ALA A 359 -1.34 -9.31 -4.28
C ALA A 359 -1.47 -8.07 -3.37
N ILE A 360 -2.06 -8.22 -2.18
CA ILE A 360 -2.43 -7.15 -1.26
C ILE A 360 -1.79 -7.32 0.12
N SER A 361 -0.74 -8.15 0.22
CA SER A 361 -0.08 -8.43 1.49
C SER A 361 0.50 -7.14 2.04
N THR A 362 0.09 -6.80 3.26
CA THR A 362 0.60 -5.65 3.99
C THR A 362 1.28 -6.11 5.27
N PRO A 363 2.39 -5.48 5.66
CA PRO A 363 2.95 -5.71 6.96
C PRO A 363 2.01 -5.15 8.03
N ALA A 364 2.03 -5.76 9.20
CA ALA A 364 1.47 -5.26 10.44
C ALA A 364 2.44 -5.54 11.58
N ARG A 365 2.34 -4.78 12.67
CA ARG A 365 3.16 -4.99 13.87
C ARG A 365 2.29 -5.57 14.99
N ASP A 366 2.83 -6.50 15.76
CA ASP A 366 2.18 -7.01 16.97
C ASP A 366 2.52 -6.15 18.21
N GLY A 367 1.95 -6.50 19.37
CA GLY A 367 2.20 -5.78 20.62
C GLY A 367 3.63 -5.93 21.17
N GLU A 368 4.39 -6.91 20.67
CA GLU A 368 5.80 -7.14 21.04
C GLU A 368 6.78 -6.45 20.06
N GLY A 369 6.24 -5.87 18.98
CA GLY A 369 7.01 -5.16 17.98
C GLY A 369 7.44 -6.00 16.77
N HIS A 370 7.01 -7.27 16.70
CA HIS A 370 7.33 -8.14 15.57
C HIS A 370 6.51 -7.81 14.33
N HIS A 371 7.10 -8.01 13.16
CA HIS A 371 6.47 -7.76 11.89
C HIS A 371 5.83 -9.02 11.33
N TRP A 372 4.56 -8.90 10.99
CA TRP A 372 3.76 -9.96 10.41
C TRP A 372 3.26 -9.54 9.04
N ILE A 373 3.20 -10.48 8.12
CA ILE A 373 2.53 -10.32 6.83
C ILE A 373 1.48 -11.39 6.67
N SER A 374 0.45 -11.08 5.89
CA SER A 374 -0.52 -12.07 5.47
C SER A 374 0.01 -12.97 4.37
N ALA A 375 -0.41 -14.22 4.42
CA ALA A 375 -0.07 -15.25 3.44
C ALA A 375 -1.25 -16.20 3.22
N LEU A 376 -1.21 -16.93 2.11
CA LEU A 376 -2.03 -18.12 1.89
C LEU A 376 -1.12 -19.34 1.92
N VAL A 377 -1.58 -20.42 2.54
CA VAL A 377 -0.91 -21.72 2.52
C VAL A 377 -1.83 -22.81 1.99
N GLY A 378 -1.24 -23.80 1.35
CA GLY A 378 -1.96 -24.90 0.70
C GLY A 378 -2.33 -24.61 -0.76
N THR A 379 -2.97 -25.58 -1.40
CA THR A 379 -3.25 -25.58 -2.84
C THR A 379 -4.74 -25.81 -3.12
N GLY A 380 -5.25 -25.16 -4.17
CA GLY A 380 -6.64 -25.37 -4.62
C GLY A 380 -7.67 -25.00 -3.55
N ASP A 381 -8.64 -25.88 -3.33
CA ASP A 381 -9.76 -25.65 -2.40
C ASP A 381 -9.36 -25.76 -0.91
N ASP A 382 -8.15 -26.22 -0.61
CA ASP A 382 -7.62 -26.37 0.75
C ASP A 382 -6.75 -25.17 1.20
N GLN A 383 -6.85 -24.03 0.50
CA GLN A 383 -6.16 -22.81 0.92
C GLN A 383 -6.62 -22.35 2.31
N ARG A 384 -5.64 -22.06 3.17
CA ARG A 384 -5.85 -21.48 4.49
C ARG A 384 -5.17 -20.12 4.52
N LEU A 385 -5.82 -19.19 5.20
CA LEU A 385 -5.17 -17.94 5.54
C LEU A 385 -4.06 -18.23 6.55
N ALA A 386 -2.95 -17.53 6.43
CA ALA A 386 -1.89 -17.57 7.42
C ALA A 386 -1.35 -16.16 7.65
N ARG A 387 -0.64 -16.01 8.75
CA ARG A 387 0.29 -14.91 8.95
C ARG A 387 1.70 -15.45 9.14
N LEU A 388 2.66 -14.76 8.55
CA LEU A 388 4.07 -15.10 8.60
C LEU A 388 4.82 -14.01 9.35
N ARG A 389 5.53 -14.38 10.42
CA ARG A 389 6.46 -13.49 11.11
C ARG A 389 7.72 -13.38 10.29
N ILE A 390 8.09 -12.14 10.00
CA ILE A 390 9.22 -11.77 9.15
C ILE A 390 10.53 -12.18 9.85
N GLU A 391 10.70 -11.90 11.13
CA GLU A 391 11.99 -12.05 11.81
C GLU A 391 12.49 -13.50 11.90
N ASP A 392 11.59 -14.48 11.99
CA ASP A 392 11.94 -15.88 12.25
C ASP A 392 11.12 -16.90 11.45
N GLY A 393 10.35 -16.45 10.47
CA GLY A 393 9.62 -17.32 9.56
C GLY A 393 8.50 -18.10 10.24
N ARG A 394 8.13 -17.75 11.47
CA ARG A 394 7.03 -18.39 12.19
C ARG A 394 5.73 -18.19 11.41
N LEU A 395 5.14 -19.31 11.01
CA LEU A 395 3.89 -19.34 10.27
C LEU A 395 2.75 -19.74 11.21
N GLU A 396 1.70 -18.93 11.26
CA GLU A 396 0.49 -19.23 12.00
C GLU A 396 -0.68 -19.37 11.05
N VAL A 397 -1.28 -20.55 11.02
CA VAL A 397 -2.31 -20.91 10.04
C VAL A 397 -3.69 -20.70 10.65
N GLY A 398 -4.47 -19.88 9.98
CA GLY A 398 -5.85 -19.53 10.31
C GLY A 398 -6.89 -20.44 9.63
N PRO A 399 -8.16 -19.99 9.58
CA PRO A 399 -9.25 -20.76 9.00
C PRO A 399 -9.08 -21.00 7.48
N ARG A 400 -9.85 -21.97 6.96
CA ARG A 400 -10.00 -22.18 5.51
C ARG A 400 -10.60 -20.94 4.86
N ALA A 401 -10.01 -20.52 3.76
CA ALA A 401 -10.49 -19.42 2.95
C ALA A 401 -11.03 -19.98 1.63
N THR A 402 -12.28 -19.66 1.31
CA THR A 402 -12.84 -19.98 -0.01
C THR A 402 -12.50 -18.85 -0.96
N VAL A 403 -11.63 -19.13 -1.94
CA VAL A 403 -11.38 -18.36 -3.18
C VAL A 403 -11.15 -16.85 -2.98
N MET A 404 -9.88 -16.41 -3.12
CA MET A 404 -9.30 -15.09 -3.51
C MET A 404 -10.04 -13.73 -3.31
N ALA A 405 -11.24 -13.65 -2.75
CA ALA A 405 -11.86 -12.41 -2.31
C ALA A 405 -11.25 -12.04 -0.95
N ALA A 406 -9.98 -11.63 -0.98
CA ALA A 406 -9.33 -10.99 0.14
C ALA A 406 -9.52 -9.49 -0.03
N ALA A 407 -10.24 -8.88 0.90
CA ALA A 407 -10.35 -7.44 0.95
C ALA A 407 -9.32 -6.89 1.94
N ARG A 408 -8.50 -5.96 1.45
CA ARG A 408 -7.54 -5.23 2.27
C ARG A 408 -8.28 -4.19 3.08
N HIS A 409 -8.05 -4.19 4.38
CA HIS A 409 -8.22 -2.99 5.18
C HIS A 409 -6.87 -2.53 5.68
N TYR A 410 -6.60 -1.24 5.52
CA TYR A 410 -5.26 -0.70 5.70
C TYR A 410 -4.78 -0.65 7.17
N SER A 411 -5.66 -0.97 8.14
CA SER A 411 -5.30 -1.08 9.56
C SER A 411 -4.75 -2.44 10.00
N GLY A 412 -4.42 -3.33 9.06
CA GLY A 412 -3.88 -4.66 9.36
C GLY A 412 -4.94 -5.76 9.50
N TRP A 413 -6.21 -5.42 9.28
CA TRP A 413 -7.29 -6.40 9.14
C TRP A 413 -7.43 -6.86 7.69
N MET A 414 -7.62 -8.15 7.53
CA MET A 414 -7.99 -8.76 6.26
C MET A 414 -9.31 -9.49 6.38
N MET A 415 -10.19 -9.27 5.43
CA MET A 415 -11.45 -9.99 5.33
C MET A 415 -11.45 -11.01 4.21
N PHE A 416 -12.13 -12.13 4.45
CA PHE A 416 -12.21 -13.24 3.53
C PHE A 416 -13.50 -14.02 3.74
N GLN A 417 -13.96 -14.64 2.66
CA GLN A 417 -15.11 -15.54 2.69
C GLN A 417 -14.68 -16.91 3.25
N THR A 418 -15.53 -17.48 4.09
CA THR A 418 -15.39 -18.85 4.61
C THR A 418 -16.59 -19.70 4.17
N PRO A 419 -16.50 -21.05 4.25
CA PRO A 419 -17.64 -21.92 3.94
C PRO A 419 -18.91 -21.61 4.76
N SER A 420 -18.76 -21.05 5.97
CA SER A 420 -19.86 -20.73 6.90
C SER A 420 -20.25 -19.25 6.92
N GLY A 421 -19.51 -18.37 6.24
CA GLY A 421 -19.79 -16.93 6.21
C GLY A 421 -18.56 -16.10 5.89
N VAL A 422 -18.15 -15.27 6.83
CA VAL A 422 -16.97 -14.39 6.71
C VAL A 422 -16.09 -14.47 7.92
N ALA A 423 -14.81 -14.20 7.70
CA ALA A 423 -13.89 -14.01 8.79
C ALA A 423 -12.94 -12.85 8.51
N ALA A 424 -12.45 -12.25 9.59
CA ALA A 424 -11.45 -11.21 9.60
C ALA A 424 -10.24 -11.66 10.41
N LEU A 425 -9.04 -11.49 9.86
CA LEU A 425 -7.77 -11.75 10.53
C LEU A 425 -7.05 -10.43 10.76
N HIS A 426 -6.67 -10.14 11.99
CA HIS A 426 -5.69 -9.11 12.27
C HIS A 426 -4.29 -9.70 12.08
N VAL A 427 -3.53 -9.19 11.12
CA VAL A 427 -2.20 -9.72 10.77
C VAL A 427 -1.22 -9.56 11.94
N GLY A 428 -1.17 -8.38 12.56
CA GLY A 428 -0.33 -8.10 13.74
C GLY A 428 -0.75 -8.85 15.01
N GLU A 429 -2.01 -8.82 15.42
CA GLU A 429 -2.47 -9.44 16.67
C GLU A 429 -2.76 -10.94 16.56
N GLY A 430 -2.90 -11.50 15.34
CA GLY A 430 -3.27 -12.90 15.12
C GLY A 430 -4.71 -13.23 15.52
N ARG A 431 -5.52 -12.20 15.76
CA ARG A 431 -6.92 -12.38 16.16
C ARG A 431 -7.76 -12.71 14.95
N VAL A 432 -8.52 -13.79 15.06
CA VAL A 432 -9.50 -14.20 14.06
C VAL A 432 -10.90 -13.92 14.60
N ARG A 433 -11.67 -13.14 13.86
CA ARG A 433 -13.10 -12.90 14.08
C ARG A 433 -13.88 -13.64 13.01
N GLU A 434 -14.73 -14.57 13.40
CA GLU A 434 -15.63 -15.26 12.47
C GLU A 434 -17.05 -14.73 12.69
N LEU A 435 -17.77 -14.49 11.60
CA LEU A 435 -19.20 -14.22 11.60
C LEU A 435 -19.89 -15.27 10.72
N GLU A 436 -20.64 -16.16 11.36
CA GLU A 436 -21.43 -17.18 10.68
C GLU A 436 -22.65 -16.53 10.03
N VAL A 437 -22.53 -16.22 8.74
CA VAL A 437 -23.61 -15.67 7.93
C VAL A 437 -23.76 -16.53 6.68
N PRO A 438 -24.79 -17.40 6.62
CA PRO A 438 -25.01 -18.18 5.41
C PRO A 438 -25.39 -17.25 4.24
N GLY A 439 -24.94 -17.61 3.04
CA GLY A 439 -25.28 -16.89 1.82
C GLY A 439 -24.44 -15.63 1.58
N VAL A 440 -23.26 -15.52 2.19
CA VAL A 440 -22.24 -14.55 1.77
C VAL A 440 -21.83 -14.86 0.33
N THR A 441 -21.94 -13.86 -0.54
CA THR A 441 -21.61 -13.96 -1.97
C THR A 441 -20.38 -13.14 -2.36
N GLY A 442 -19.87 -12.32 -1.45
CA GLY A 442 -18.63 -11.57 -1.66
C GLY A 442 -18.24 -10.76 -0.42
N VAL A 443 -16.99 -10.35 -0.38
CA VAL A 443 -16.41 -9.46 0.63
C VAL A 443 -15.62 -8.36 -0.06
N GLU A 444 -15.73 -7.14 0.45
CA GLU A 444 -15.07 -5.95 -0.09
C GLU A 444 -14.79 -4.99 1.08
N SER A 445 -13.59 -4.41 1.13
CA SER A 445 -13.05 -3.72 2.32
C SER A 445 -13.38 -4.45 3.64
N LEU A 446 -14.16 -3.84 4.53
CA LEU A 446 -14.67 -4.44 5.76
C LEU A 446 -16.19 -4.67 5.75
N PHE A 447 -16.77 -5.00 4.60
CA PHE A 447 -18.15 -5.43 4.51
C PHE A 447 -18.33 -6.70 3.67
N ALA A 448 -19.46 -7.36 3.88
CA ALA A 448 -19.87 -8.56 3.18
C ALA A 448 -21.21 -8.36 2.48
N THR A 449 -21.34 -8.91 1.27
CA THR A 449 -22.61 -8.99 0.55
C THR A 449 -23.29 -10.32 0.85
N ILE A 450 -24.59 -10.27 1.15
CA ILE A 450 -25.40 -11.44 1.50
C ILE A 450 -26.65 -11.56 0.61
N GLY A 451 -26.79 -12.68 -0.09
CA GLY A 451 -28.01 -13.05 -0.83
C GLY A 451 -28.67 -11.92 -1.62
N ARG A 452 -30.00 -11.72 -1.43
CA ARG A 452 -30.82 -10.75 -2.18
C ARG A 452 -30.58 -9.28 -1.79
N GLY A 453 -29.33 -8.83 -1.80
CA GLY A 453 -28.96 -7.40 -1.66
C GLY A 453 -28.85 -6.88 -0.23
N GLY A 454 -28.59 -7.76 0.75
CA GLY A 454 -28.22 -7.30 2.09
C GLY A 454 -26.71 -7.10 2.21
N PHE A 455 -26.32 -6.24 3.15
CA PHE A 455 -24.92 -5.98 3.44
C PHE A 455 -24.67 -6.07 4.95
N ILE A 456 -23.46 -6.45 5.31
CA ILE A 456 -23.00 -6.48 6.70
C ILE A 456 -21.68 -5.73 6.76
N ALA A 457 -21.64 -4.65 7.54
CA ALA A 457 -20.41 -4.00 7.92
C ALA A 457 -19.82 -4.70 9.15
N LEU A 458 -18.52 -4.93 9.14
CA LEU A 458 -17.80 -5.58 10.21
C LEU A 458 -16.87 -4.58 10.90
N SER A 459 -16.93 -4.58 12.22
CA SER A 459 -15.99 -3.92 13.13
C SER A 459 -15.11 -5.00 13.74
N PRO A 460 -14.06 -5.44 13.05
CA PRO A 460 -13.26 -6.56 13.56
C PRO A 460 -12.48 -6.19 14.83
N SER A 461 -12.15 -4.90 15.05
CA SER A 461 -11.51 -4.42 16.29
C SER A 461 -12.36 -4.72 17.52
N THR A 462 -13.64 -4.36 17.47
CA THR A 462 -14.60 -4.53 18.57
C THR A 462 -15.23 -5.92 18.58
N GLY A 463 -15.22 -6.62 17.44
CA GLY A 463 -15.94 -7.87 17.26
C GLY A 463 -17.44 -7.65 17.08
N TYR A 464 -17.83 -6.48 16.57
CA TYR A 464 -19.20 -6.17 16.21
C TYR A 464 -19.42 -6.29 14.70
N ALA A 465 -20.67 -6.53 14.34
CA ALA A 465 -21.16 -6.42 12.98
C ALA A 465 -22.55 -5.80 13.04
N PHE A 466 -22.96 -5.12 11.98
CA PHE A 466 -24.34 -4.68 11.84
C PHE A 466 -24.79 -4.81 10.40
N ARG A 467 -26.09 -5.02 10.24
CA ARG A 467 -26.71 -5.08 8.92
C ARG A 467 -26.90 -3.67 8.42
N THR A 468 -26.56 -3.45 7.16
CA THR A 468 -26.80 -2.18 6.50
C THR A 468 -27.87 -2.35 5.43
N PRO A 469 -28.83 -1.40 5.31
CA PRO A 469 -29.83 -1.47 4.26
C PRO A 469 -29.20 -1.16 2.89
N GLU A 470 -28.22 -0.28 2.86
CA GLU A 470 -27.48 0.13 1.66
C GLU A 470 -26.06 -0.47 1.64
N LYS A 471 -25.46 -0.55 0.44
CA LYS A 471 -24.07 -0.99 0.26
C LYS A 471 -23.13 0.02 0.97
N PRO A 472 -22.31 -0.40 1.94
CA PRO A 472 -21.26 0.45 2.47
C PRO A 472 -20.29 0.81 1.36
N TYR A 473 -19.91 2.07 1.32
CA TYR A 473 -19.00 2.57 0.32
C TYR A 473 -17.55 2.63 0.83
N LEU A 474 -17.37 3.21 2.02
CA LEU A 474 -16.14 3.11 2.80
C LEU A 474 -16.47 2.45 4.13
N THR A 475 -15.50 1.69 4.66
CA THR A 475 -15.59 1.07 5.99
C THR A 475 -14.29 1.30 6.74
N THR A 476 -14.37 1.60 8.04
CA THR A 476 -13.20 1.72 8.92
C THR A 476 -12.97 0.43 9.69
N SER A 477 -11.82 0.27 10.35
CA SER A 477 -11.60 -0.89 11.22
C SER A 477 -12.33 -0.87 12.53
N GLU A 478 -12.79 0.30 12.96
CA GLU A 478 -13.82 0.43 14.00
C GLU A 478 -15.22 0.08 13.47
N GLY A 479 -15.33 -0.30 12.20
CA GLY A 479 -16.54 -0.76 11.53
C GLY A 479 -17.53 0.35 11.22
N CYS A 480 -17.11 1.62 11.26
CA CYS A 480 -17.93 2.70 10.76
C CYS A 480 -18.10 2.55 9.25
N ALA A 481 -19.33 2.65 8.75
CA ALA A 481 -19.69 2.48 7.36
C ALA A 481 -20.22 3.80 6.79
N LEU A 482 -19.58 4.33 5.77
CA LEU A 482 -20.09 5.45 4.98
C LEU A 482 -21.10 4.93 3.96
N GLN A 483 -22.30 5.50 3.94
CA GLN A 483 -23.40 5.12 3.07
C GLN A 483 -23.99 6.33 2.37
N PRO A 484 -24.08 6.33 1.04
CA PRO A 484 -24.86 7.31 0.32
C PRO A 484 -26.36 7.00 0.41
N ALA A 485 -27.22 8.00 0.19
CA ALA A 485 -28.67 7.81 0.11
C ALA A 485 -29.08 6.97 -1.11
N ASN A 486 -28.32 7.04 -2.20
CA ASN A 486 -28.46 6.16 -3.36
C ASN A 486 -27.09 5.77 -3.92
N SER A 487 -26.94 4.50 -4.29
CA SER A 487 -25.75 3.92 -4.91
C SER A 487 -26.06 3.21 -6.24
N ASP A 488 -27.10 3.64 -6.95
CA ASP A 488 -27.49 3.10 -8.25
C ASP A 488 -26.49 3.52 -9.35
N GLY A 489 -25.36 2.81 -9.43
CA GLY A 489 -24.34 3.00 -10.47
C GLY A 489 -22.95 3.30 -9.92
N PRO A 490 -22.04 3.85 -10.76
CA PRO A 490 -20.67 4.15 -10.34
C PRO A 490 -20.58 5.43 -9.49
N LEU A 491 -21.59 6.31 -9.56
CA LEU A 491 -21.69 7.52 -8.76
C LEU A 491 -22.56 7.29 -7.53
N GLU A 492 -22.16 7.90 -6.43
CA GLU A 492 -22.98 7.98 -5.23
C GLU A 492 -23.84 9.24 -5.29
N GLN A 493 -25.03 9.16 -4.71
CA GLN A 493 -25.87 10.31 -4.46
C GLN A 493 -26.08 10.47 -2.96
N GLY A 494 -25.69 11.63 -2.45
CA GLY A 494 -25.98 12.03 -1.08
C GLY A 494 -27.48 12.27 -0.84
N PRO A 495 -27.88 12.65 0.40
CA PRO A 495 -27.01 12.85 1.54
C PRO A 495 -26.29 11.57 1.96
N TRP A 496 -25.14 11.72 2.61
CA TRP A 496 -24.38 10.61 3.15
C TRP A 496 -24.68 10.45 4.63
N ARG A 497 -24.52 9.22 5.11
CA ARG A 497 -24.62 8.84 6.51
C ARG A 497 -23.40 8.02 6.87
N VAL A 498 -22.83 8.25 8.03
CA VAL A 498 -21.95 7.28 8.66
C VAL A 498 -22.80 6.43 9.59
N ARG A 499 -22.48 5.15 9.71
CA ARG A 499 -23.07 4.28 10.72
C ARG A 499 -21.95 3.56 11.42
N CYS A 500 -21.79 3.80 12.70
CA CYS A 500 -20.87 3.03 13.53
C CYS A 500 -21.64 2.01 14.40
N PRO A 501 -21.02 0.88 14.76
CA PRO A 501 -21.60 -0.05 15.72
C PRO A 501 -21.82 0.65 17.06
N GLN A 502 -22.95 0.38 17.71
CA GLN A 502 -23.25 0.90 19.04
C GLN A 502 -23.11 -0.22 20.09
N GLU A 503 -22.38 0.06 21.16
CA GLU A 503 -22.38 -0.79 22.35
C GLU A 503 -23.70 -0.57 23.11
N ASP A 504 -24.48 -1.65 23.26
CA ASP A 504 -25.74 -1.65 24.03
C ASP A 504 -25.51 -1.53 25.54
#